data_AF-A0A354GMH6-F1
#
_entry.id   AF-A0A354GMH6-F1
#
_cell.length_a   1.000
_cell.length_b   1.000
_cell.length_c   1.000
_cell.angle_alpha   90.00
_cell.angle_beta   90.00
_cell.angle_gamma   90.00
#
_symmetry.space_group_name_H-M   'P 1'
#
loop_
_entity.id
_entity.type
_entity.pdbx_description
1 polymer ?
#
loop_
_entity_poly.entity_id
_entity_poly.type
_entity_poly.pdbx_seq_one_letter_code
_entity_poly.pdbx_strand_id
1 'polypeptide(L)'
;MRQAARVLSTDALRDLRSALARFSARARDGLRSALLETRHTLDWLDKQLDAWRRETEKRHENVLRCRSELAVARSAPENLRSAATEREIDLRKAILRLREAEDKVEAVRRWKRTLPQIVNEHELPMRRLSGFLDGDIQYALGMLDNKIDVLQAYMALTAPEAPATSTERQP
;
A
#
# COMPACT_ATOMS: atom_id res chain seq x y z
N MET A 1 0.85 1.92 -58.09
CA MET A 1 0.06 2.78 -57.18
C MET A 1 0.71 2.74 -55.80
N ARG A 2 1.34 3.84 -55.36
CA ARG A 2 1.89 3.96 -54.00
C ARG A 2 0.74 4.34 -53.08
N GLN A 3 0.18 3.34 -52.42
CA GLN A 3 -0.85 3.54 -51.42
C GLN A 3 -0.16 4.25 -50.25
N ALA A 4 -0.41 5.55 -50.08
CA ALA A 4 0.12 6.33 -48.97
C ALA A 4 -0.18 5.57 -47.67
N ALA A 5 0.87 5.12 -46.98
CA ALA A 5 0.74 4.41 -45.72
C ALA A 5 -0.08 5.27 -44.76
N ARG A 6 -1.20 4.74 -44.28
CA ARG A 6 -2.20 5.46 -43.47
C ARG A 6 -1.53 6.10 -42.25
N VAL A 7 -1.38 7.42 -42.28
CA VAL A 7 -0.84 8.30 -41.22
C VAL A 7 -1.45 8.03 -39.82
N LEU A 8 -2.66 7.47 -39.78
CA LEU A 8 -3.37 7.04 -38.56
C LEU A 8 -2.65 5.95 -37.74
N SER A 9 -1.79 5.12 -38.35
CA SER A 9 -1.09 4.07 -37.59
C SER A 9 0.00 4.63 -36.66
N THR A 10 0.62 5.75 -37.02
CA THR A 10 1.73 6.32 -36.24
C THR A 10 1.22 7.02 -34.98
N ASP A 11 0.10 7.75 -35.08
CA ASP A 11 -0.51 8.39 -33.92
C ASP A 11 -1.08 7.36 -32.93
N ALA A 12 -1.73 6.30 -33.43
CA ALA A 12 -2.18 5.20 -32.59
C ALA A 12 -1.03 4.49 -31.84
N LEU A 13 0.14 4.36 -32.47
CA LEU A 13 1.35 3.81 -31.83
C LEU A 13 1.89 4.75 -30.75
N ARG A 14 1.91 6.07 -30.99
CA ARG A 14 2.31 7.07 -29.99
C ARG A 14 1.36 7.06 -28.80
N ASP A 15 0.06 6.98 -29.04
CA ASP A 15 -0.95 6.91 -27.98
C ASP A 15 -0.80 5.64 -27.13
N LEU A 16 -0.59 4.49 -27.78
CA LEU A 16 -0.31 3.23 -27.09
C LEU A 16 0.96 3.33 -26.24
N ARG A 17 2.06 3.83 -26.81
CA ARG A 17 3.33 4.04 -26.10
C ARG A 17 3.15 4.93 -24.87
N SER A 18 2.44 6.04 -25.04
CA SER A 18 2.13 6.99 -23.98
C SER A 18 1.25 6.37 -22.88
N ALA A 19 0.21 5.61 -23.26
CA ALA A 19 -0.66 4.90 -22.33
C ALA A 19 0.09 3.81 -21.57
N LEU A 20 0.95 3.05 -22.25
CA LEU A 20 1.75 1.98 -21.66
C LEU A 20 2.78 2.53 -20.67
N ALA A 21 3.44 3.64 -21.00
CA ALA A 21 4.36 4.31 -20.09
C ALA A 21 3.65 4.82 -18.82
N ARG A 22 2.49 5.46 -18.96
CA ARG A 22 1.66 5.89 -17.82
C ARG A 22 1.17 4.72 -16.97
N PHE A 23 0.75 3.63 -17.61
CA PHE A 23 0.37 2.40 -16.91
C PHE A 23 1.55 1.86 -16.10
N SER A 24 2.71 1.71 -16.73
CA SER A 24 3.93 1.18 -16.12
C SER A 24 4.34 1.99 -14.88
N ALA A 25 4.39 3.31 -14.99
CA ALA A 25 4.71 4.19 -13.87
C ALA A 25 3.74 4.00 -12.70
N ARG A 26 2.43 4.11 -12.96
CA ARG A 26 1.40 3.96 -11.91
C ARG A 26 1.40 2.56 -11.28
N ALA A 27 1.58 1.52 -12.08
CA ALA A 27 1.60 0.14 -11.60
C ALA A 27 2.83 -0.12 -10.71
N ARG A 28 4.00 0.42 -11.06
CA ARG A 28 5.21 0.32 -10.22
C ARG A 28 5.04 1.05 -8.90
N ASP A 29 4.50 2.26 -8.92
CA ASP A 29 4.29 3.04 -7.70
C ASP A 29 3.27 2.38 -6.79
N GLY A 30 2.17 1.87 -7.35
CA GLY A 30 1.17 1.10 -6.61
C GLY A 30 1.74 -0.17 -6.00
N LEU A 31 2.52 -0.95 -6.77
CA LEU A 31 3.16 -2.16 -6.26
C LEU A 31 4.18 -1.86 -5.16
N ARG A 32 5.01 -0.82 -5.33
CA ARG A 32 5.99 -0.41 -4.32
C ARG A 32 5.31 0.04 -3.04
N SER A 33 4.23 0.82 -3.15
CA SER A 33 3.43 1.27 -2.00
C SER A 33 2.83 0.07 -1.27
N ALA A 34 2.20 -0.88 -1.98
CA ALA A 34 1.63 -2.08 -1.36
C ALA A 34 2.67 -2.93 -0.62
N LEU A 35 3.85 -3.12 -1.20
CA LEU A 35 4.97 -3.84 -0.57
C LEU A 35 5.48 -3.12 0.69
N LEU A 36 5.57 -1.78 0.65
CA LEU A 36 5.98 -0.98 1.80
C LEU A 36 4.96 -1.06 2.93
N GLU A 37 3.67 -0.88 2.64
CA GLU A 37 2.59 -0.97 3.62
C GLU A 37 2.51 -2.36 4.26
N THR A 38 2.76 -3.41 3.48
CA THR A 38 2.83 -4.78 3.99
C THR A 38 3.92 -4.93 5.05
N ARG A 39 5.14 -4.47 4.73
CA ARG A 39 6.27 -4.50 5.68
C ARG A 39 6.00 -3.65 6.91
N HIS A 40 5.52 -2.43 6.71
CA HIS A 40 5.16 -1.52 7.79
C HIS A 40 4.11 -2.13 8.72
N THR A 41 3.10 -2.81 8.17
CA THR A 41 2.05 -3.47 8.97
C THR A 41 2.60 -4.61 9.80
N LEU A 42 3.52 -5.42 9.25
CA LEU A 42 4.19 -6.49 9.99
C LEU A 42 5.01 -5.94 11.16
N ASP A 43 5.84 -4.92 10.91
CA ASP A 43 6.63 -4.25 11.96
C ASP A 43 5.73 -3.57 13.01
N TRP A 44 4.61 -3.00 12.57
CA TRP A 44 3.62 -2.41 13.45
C TRP A 44 2.99 -3.46 14.37
N LEU A 45 2.65 -4.65 13.86
CA LEU A 45 2.12 -5.75 14.68
C LEU A 45 3.12 -6.20 15.76
N ASP A 46 4.42 -6.20 15.47
CA ASP A 46 5.46 -6.48 16.45
C ASP A 46 5.43 -5.45 17.58
N LYS A 47 5.45 -4.17 17.24
CA LYS A 47 5.37 -3.06 18.21
C LYS A 47 4.07 -3.10 19.02
N GLN A 48 2.95 -3.43 18.38
CA GLN A 48 1.65 -3.53 19.04
C GLN A 48 1.62 -4.66 20.06
N LEU A 49 2.20 -5.83 19.74
CA LEU A 49 2.21 -6.94 20.69
C LEU A 49 2.92 -6.54 22.00
N ASP A 50 4.07 -5.89 21.88
CA ASP A 50 4.84 -5.43 23.04
C ASP A 50 4.10 -4.32 23.80
N ALA A 51 3.47 -3.39 23.08
CA ALA A 51 2.65 -2.35 23.70
C ALA A 51 1.48 -2.92 24.50
N TRP A 52 0.72 -3.86 23.91
CA TRP A 52 -0.43 -4.48 24.58
C TRP A 52 -0.01 -5.38 25.73
N ARG A 53 1.10 -6.11 25.64
CA ARG A 53 1.65 -6.88 26.78
C ARG A 53 1.98 -5.98 27.98
N ARG A 54 2.68 -4.86 27.74
CA ARG A 54 2.98 -3.88 28.80
C ARG A 54 1.70 -3.28 29.38
N GLU A 55 0.71 -3.04 28.54
CA GLU A 55 -0.57 -2.47 28.96
C GLU A 55 -1.40 -3.46 29.77
N THR A 56 -1.38 -4.75 29.41
CA THR A 56 -1.99 -5.83 30.20
C THR A 56 -1.38 -5.88 31.61
N GLU A 57 -0.05 -5.82 31.73
CA GLU A 57 0.63 -5.83 33.03
C GLU A 57 0.18 -4.65 33.92
N LYS A 58 0.22 -3.42 33.39
CA LYS A 58 -0.24 -2.23 34.10
C LYS A 58 -1.70 -2.34 34.55
N ARG A 59 -2.56 -2.91 33.70
CA ARG A 59 -3.99 -3.08 34.02
C ARG A 59 -4.20 -4.19 35.04
N HIS A 60 -3.35 -5.21 35.03
CA HIS A 60 -3.33 -6.27 36.03
C HIS A 60 -2.98 -5.69 37.41
N GLU A 61 -1.90 -4.90 37.50
CA GLU A 61 -1.53 -4.16 38.71
C GLU A 61 -2.67 -3.26 39.21
N ASN A 62 -3.36 -2.57 38.30
CA ASN A 62 -4.52 -1.75 38.65
C ASN A 62 -5.69 -2.57 39.22
N VAL A 63 -5.97 -3.76 38.69
CA VAL A 63 -6.97 -4.67 39.27
C VAL A 63 -6.56 -5.08 40.69
N LEU A 64 -5.29 -5.43 40.91
CA LEU A 64 -4.78 -5.77 42.24
C LEU A 64 -4.94 -4.61 43.22
N ARG A 65 -4.63 -3.38 42.79
CA ARG A 65 -4.85 -2.16 43.58
C ARG A 65 -6.33 -1.95 43.91
N CYS A 66 -7.24 -2.02 42.93
CA CYS A 66 -8.67 -1.84 43.21
C CYS A 66 -9.21 -2.93 44.15
N ARG A 67 -8.68 -4.17 44.07
CA ARG A 67 -9.03 -5.25 45.01
C ARG A 67 -8.59 -4.95 46.44
N SER A 68 -7.37 -4.45 46.63
CA SER A 68 -6.88 -4.11 47.96
C SER A 68 -7.64 -2.92 48.56
N GLU A 69 -7.91 -1.88 47.76
CA GLU A 69 -8.72 -0.73 48.17
C GLU A 69 -10.15 -1.13 48.56
N LEU A 70 -10.78 -2.02 47.79
CA LEU A 70 -12.09 -2.55 48.14
C LEU A 70 -12.06 -3.37 49.44
N ALA A 71 -11.02 -4.17 49.66
CA ALA A 71 -10.86 -4.93 50.89
C ALA A 71 -10.74 -4.01 52.12
N VAL A 72 -9.99 -2.92 52.00
CA VAL A 72 -9.87 -1.88 53.05
C VAL A 72 -11.21 -1.16 53.28
N ALA A 73 -11.93 -0.81 52.21
CA ALA A 73 -13.24 -0.16 52.33
C ALA A 73 -14.29 -1.05 53.01
N ARG A 74 -14.22 -2.38 52.78
CA ARG A 74 -15.11 -3.36 53.39
C ARG A 74 -14.81 -3.63 54.86
N SER A 75 -13.55 -3.49 55.29
CA SER A 75 -13.16 -3.64 56.70
C SER A 75 -13.38 -2.37 57.52
N ALA A 76 -13.76 -1.26 56.89
CA ALA A 76 -14.01 0.00 57.56
C ALA A 76 -15.26 -0.05 58.49
N PRO A 77 -15.31 0.79 59.54
CA PRO A 77 -16.46 0.90 60.44
C PRO A 77 -17.75 1.29 59.68
N GLU A 78 -18.92 0.93 60.24
CA GLU A 78 -20.26 1.06 59.61
C GLU A 78 -20.54 2.45 59.00
N ASN A 79 -20.08 3.52 59.67
CA ASN A 79 -20.26 4.91 59.25
C ASN A 79 -19.42 5.33 58.03
N LEU A 80 -18.46 4.51 57.59
CA LEU A 80 -17.58 4.75 56.45
C LEU A 80 -17.76 3.73 55.31
N ARG A 81 -18.71 2.78 55.44
CA ARG A 81 -18.95 1.71 54.45
C ARG A 81 -19.59 2.18 53.14
N SER A 82 -20.12 3.39 53.06
CA SER A 82 -20.73 3.94 51.82
C SER A 82 -19.74 3.99 50.65
N ALA A 83 -18.44 4.14 50.92
CA ALA A 83 -17.38 4.12 49.92
C ALA A 83 -17.14 2.73 49.27
N ALA A 84 -17.65 1.65 49.84
CA ALA A 84 -17.45 0.30 49.29
C ALA A 84 -18.14 0.11 47.93
N THR A 85 -19.32 0.70 47.73
CA THR A 85 -20.08 0.60 46.46
C THR A 85 -19.32 1.23 45.29
N GLU A 86 -18.70 2.40 45.51
CA GLU A 86 -17.88 3.07 44.49
C GLU A 86 -16.64 2.23 44.13
N ARG A 87 -15.96 1.68 45.14
CA ARG A 87 -14.79 0.80 44.94
C ARG A 87 -15.15 -0.50 44.21
N GLU A 88 -16.35 -1.04 44.41
CA GLU A 88 -16.83 -2.19 43.62
C GLU A 88 -17.01 -1.84 42.14
N ILE A 89 -17.57 -0.66 41.85
CA ILE A 89 -17.72 -0.18 40.47
C ILE A 89 -16.35 0.00 39.82
N ASP A 90 -15.39 0.58 40.53
CA ASP A 90 -14.03 0.80 40.02
C ASP A 90 -13.29 -0.50 39.77
N LEU A 91 -13.44 -1.49 40.67
CA LEU A 91 -12.90 -2.83 40.44
C LEU A 91 -13.51 -3.48 39.19
N ARG A 92 -14.84 -3.37 38.98
CA ARG A 92 -15.50 -3.90 37.77
C ARG A 92 -14.95 -3.23 36.50
N LYS A 93 -14.77 -1.91 36.51
CA LYS A 93 -14.16 -1.17 35.38
C LYS A 93 -12.72 -1.61 35.13
N ALA A 94 -11.92 -1.80 36.17
CA ALA A 94 -10.54 -2.25 36.07
C ALA A 94 -10.45 -3.65 35.43
N ILE A 95 -11.31 -4.58 35.86
CA ILE A 95 -11.39 -5.93 35.29
C ILE A 95 -11.78 -5.89 33.82
N LEU A 96 -12.78 -5.06 33.44
CA LEU A 96 -13.20 -4.93 32.05
C LEU A 96 -12.06 -4.42 31.15
N ARG A 97 -11.31 -3.41 31.61
CA ARG A 97 -10.16 -2.85 30.87
C ARG A 97 -9.01 -3.86 30.73
N LEU A 98 -8.78 -4.67 31.76
CA LEU A 98 -7.79 -5.75 31.70
C LEU A 98 -8.19 -6.78 30.64
N ARG A 99 -9.46 -7.23 30.66
CA ARG A 99 -9.99 -8.16 29.66
C ARG A 99 -9.86 -7.61 28.24
N GLU A 100 -10.16 -6.32 28.03
CA GLU A 100 -9.95 -5.68 26.74
C GLU A 100 -8.48 -5.76 26.29
N ALA A 101 -7.52 -5.52 27.18
CA ALA A 101 -6.10 -5.63 26.84
C ALA A 101 -5.71 -7.06 26.46
N GLU A 102 -6.18 -8.05 27.22
CA GLU A 102 -5.97 -9.48 26.93
C GLU A 102 -6.54 -9.86 25.56
N ASP A 103 -7.77 -9.42 25.25
CA ASP A 103 -8.41 -9.64 23.94
C ASP A 103 -7.59 -8.99 22.81
N LYS A 104 -7.00 -7.81 23.04
CA LYS A 104 -6.10 -7.17 22.06
C LYS A 104 -4.80 -7.94 21.86
N VAL A 105 -4.20 -8.47 22.92
CA VAL A 105 -3.00 -9.33 22.82
C VAL A 105 -3.31 -10.55 21.96
N GLU A 106 -4.43 -11.23 22.20
CA GLU A 106 -4.83 -12.39 21.40
C GLU A 106 -5.13 -12.04 19.94
N ALA A 107 -5.82 -10.91 19.70
CA ALA A 107 -6.05 -10.43 18.36
C ALA A 107 -4.74 -10.16 17.60
N VAL A 108 -3.77 -9.49 18.24
CA VAL A 108 -2.46 -9.21 17.62
C VAL A 108 -1.68 -10.50 17.40
N ARG A 109 -1.67 -11.45 18.34
CA ARG A 109 -1.03 -12.77 18.16
C ARG A 109 -1.59 -13.52 16.97
N ARG A 110 -2.93 -13.53 16.82
CA ARG A 110 -3.60 -14.14 15.68
C ARG A 110 -3.13 -13.51 14.37
N TRP A 111 -3.16 -12.18 14.29
CA TRP A 111 -2.74 -11.47 13.08
C TRP A 111 -1.25 -11.64 12.77
N LYS A 112 -0.38 -11.67 13.77
CA LYS A 112 1.05 -11.97 13.61
C LYS A 112 1.31 -13.36 13.02
N ARG A 113 0.42 -14.32 13.25
CA ARG A 113 0.51 -15.65 12.65
C ARG A 113 -0.08 -15.68 11.23
N THR A 114 -1.24 -15.07 11.05
CA THR A 114 -2.01 -15.16 9.80
C THR A 114 -1.47 -14.25 8.70
N LEU A 115 -1.07 -13.02 9.02
CA LEU A 115 -0.65 -12.05 8.01
C LEU A 115 0.60 -12.50 7.22
N PRO A 116 1.67 -13.04 7.84
CA PRO A 116 2.81 -13.54 7.07
C PRO A 116 2.44 -14.66 6.08
N GLN A 117 1.47 -15.51 6.43
CA GLN A 117 1.01 -16.59 5.55
C GLN A 117 0.34 -16.01 4.29
N ILE A 118 -0.58 -15.06 4.48
CA ILE A 118 -1.25 -14.35 3.38
C ILE A 118 -0.23 -13.62 2.50
N VAL A 119 0.74 -12.94 3.12
CA VAL A 119 1.79 -12.21 2.38
C VAL A 119 2.64 -13.16 1.55
N ASN A 120 3.03 -14.31 2.10
CA ASN A 120 3.82 -15.33 1.41
C ASN A 120 3.07 -15.93 0.22
N GLU A 121 1.77 -16.18 0.36
CA GLU A 121 0.91 -16.64 -0.75
C GLU A 121 0.87 -15.65 -1.93
N HIS A 122 0.97 -14.35 -1.65
CA HIS A 122 0.97 -13.31 -2.67
C HIS A 122 2.36 -12.88 -3.14
N GLU A 123 3.44 -13.39 -2.54
CA GLU A 123 4.80 -12.97 -2.86
C GLU A 123 5.18 -13.28 -4.32
N LEU A 124 4.87 -14.49 -4.79
CA LEU A 124 5.19 -14.91 -6.15
C LEU A 124 4.44 -14.08 -7.22
N PRO A 125 3.11 -13.88 -7.13
CA PRO A 125 2.38 -12.96 -8.00
C PRO A 125 2.97 -11.53 -8.01
N MET A 126 3.30 -10.98 -6.83
CA MET A 126 3.89 -9.64 -6.73
C MET A 126 5.26 -9.56 -7.41
N ARG A 127 6.13 -10.56 -7.21
CA ARG A 127 7.44 -10.65 -7.87
C ARG A 127 7.31 -10.77 -9.39
N ARG A 128 6.38 -11.58 -9.88
CA ARG A 128 6.10 -11.71 -11.32
C ARG A 128 5.62 -10.38 -11.92
N LEU A 129 4.71 -9.70 -11.24
CA LEU A 129 4.24 -8.39 -11.66
C LEU A 129 5.37 -7.36 -11.71
N SER A 130 6.25 -7.33 -10.70
CA SER A 130 7.43 -6.47 -10.71
C SER A 130 8.33 -6.77 -11.91
N GLY A 131 8.65 -8.04 -12.14
CA GLY A 131 9.48 -8.45 -13.27
C GLY A 131 8.88 -8.08 -14.63
N PHE A 132 7.57 -8.27 -14.81
CA PHE A 132 6.85 -7.86 -16.01
C PHE A 132 6.92 -6.33 -16.24
N LEU A 133 6.72 -5.55 -15.16
CA LEU A 133 6.79 -4.09 -15.25
C LEU A 133 8.22 -3.62 -15.57
N ASP A 134 9.25 -4.21 -14.96
CA ASP A 134 10.64 -3.76 -15.10
C ASP A 134 11.33 -4.27 -16.37
N GLY A 135 10.95 -5.44 -16.87
CA GLY A 135 11.50 -6.05 -18.08
C GLY A 135 10.58 -5.88 -19.29
N ASP A 136 9.50 -6.65 -19.32
CA ASP A 136 8.66 -6.81 -20.51
C ASP A 136 8.06 -5.49 -21.01
N ILE A 137 7.58 -4.65 -20.08
CA ILE A 137 7.02 -3.34 -20.45
C ILE A 137 8.11 -2.38 -20.95
N GLN A 138 9.30 -2.40 -20.37
CA GLN A 138 10.40 -1.54 -20.84
C GLN A 138 10.86 -1.95 -22.24
N TYR A 139 10.97 -3.26 -22.48
CA TYR A 139 11.23 -3.79 -23.81
C TYR A 139 10.16 -3.37 -24.82
N ALA A 140 8.88 -3.51 -24.48
CA ALA A 140 7.77 -3.12 -25.35
C ALA A 140 7.78 -1.62 -25.67
N LEU A 141 8.10 -0.76 -24.70
CA LEU A 141 8.25 0.69 -24.95
C LEU A 141 9.38 0.99 -25.94
N GLY A 142 10.55 0.37 -25.77
CA GLY A 142 11.66 0.54 -26.72
C GLY A 142 11.32 0.03 -28.12
N MET A 143 10.60 -1.10 -28.22
CA MET A 143 10.10 -1.61 -29.50
C MET A 143 9.12 -0.65 -30.18
N LEU A 144 8.23 -0.02 -29.41
CA LEU A 144 7.29 0.98 -29.92
C LEU A 144 8.02 2.24 -30.40
N ASP A 145 9.00 2.73 -29.63
CA ASP A 145 9.82 3.89 -30.00
C ASP A 145 10.53 3.63 -31.35
N ASN A 146 11.22 2.48 -31.48
CA ASN A 146 11.87 2.10 -32.74
C ASN A 146 10.90 2.02 -33.92
N LYS A 147 9.69 1.47 -33.72
CA LYS A 147 8.69 1.37 -34.79
C LYS A 147 8.15 2.73 -35.22
N ILE A 148 7.93 3.62 -34.25
CA ILE A 148 7.49 4.99 -34.51
C ILE A 148 8.56 5.71 -35.34
N ASP A 149 9.83 5.61 -34.95
CA ASP A 149 10.96 6.24 -35.66
C ASP A 149 11.09 5.75 -37.10
N VAL A 150 11.02 4.42 -37.33
CA VAL A 150 11.09 3.84 -38.68
C VAL A 150 9.95 4.32 -39.57
N LEU A 151 8.73 4.39 -39.04
CA LEU A 151 7.57 4.87 -39.80
C LEU A 151 7.69 6.36 -40.11
N GLN A 152 8.18 7.17 -39.18
CA GLN A 152 8.44 8.60 -39.42
C GLN A 152 9.51 8.83 -40.49
N ALA A 153 10.61 8.07 -40.46
CA ALA A 153 11.66 8.15 -41.46
C ALA A 153 11.14 7.78 -42.86
N TYR A 154 10.32 6.73 -42.96
CA TYR A 154 9.67 6.34 -44.22
C TYR A 154 8.75 7.43 -44.76
N MET A 155 7.96 8.07 -43.89
CA MET A 155 7.08 9.18 -44.29
C MET A 155 7.88 10.37 -44.81
N ALA A 156 9.01 10.71 -44.17
CA ALA A 156 9.89 11.79 -44.61
C ALA A 156 10.48 11.55 -46.00
N LEU A 157 10.85 10.31 -46.33
CA LEU A 157 11.40 9.94 -47.64
C LEU A 157 10.35 9.97 -48.77
N THR A 158 9.07 9.87 -48.43
CA THR A 158 7.97 9.78 -49.41
C THR A 158 7.28 11.14 -49.65
N ALA A 159 7.63 12.18 -48.88
CA ALA A 159 7.14 13.54 -49.10
C ALA A 159 7.74 14.08 -50.42
N PRO A 160 6.92 14.63 -51.35
CA PRO A 160 7.47 15.20 -52.58
C PRO A 160 8.36 16.39 -52.24
N GLU A 161 9.54 16.48 -52.87
CA GLU A 161 10.29 17.75 -52.91
C GLU A 161 9.37 18.79 -53.54
N ALA A 162 9.04 19.84 -52.78
CA ALA A 162 8.32 20.97 -53.30
C ALA A 162 9.16 21.56 -54.45
N PRO A 163 8.60 21.78 -55.65
CA PRO A 163 9.36 22.33 -56.76
C PRO A 163 9.81 23.73 -56.37
N ALA A 164 11.13 23.93 -56.36
CA ALA A 164 11.73 25.25 -56.26
C ALA A 164 11.12 26.12 -57.36
N THR A 165 10.28 27.08 -56.99
CA THR A 165 9.78 28.10 -57.92
C THR A 165 10.96 28.98 -58.31
N SER A 166 11.62 28.59 -59.41
CA SER A 166 12.45 29.46 -60.22
C SER A 166 11.58 30.58 -60.76
N THR A 167 11.46 31.66 -60.00
CA THR A 167 10.96 32.94 -60.52
C THR A 167 12.13 33.62 -61.20
N GLU A 168 12.41 33.16 -62.42
CA GLU A 168 13.15 33.94 -63.41
C GLU A 168 12.22 35.08 -63.84
N ARG A 169 12.57 36.31 -63.47
CA ARG A 169 11.90 37.52 -63.96
C ARG A 169 12.96 38.57 -64.30
N GLN A 170 13.29 38.62 -65.58
CA GLN A 170 13.83 39.77 -66.31
C GLN A 170 13.21 39.76 -67.71
N PRO A 171 13.16 40.90 -68.44
CA PRO A 171 13.90 42.14 -68.24
C PRO A 171 13.06 43.33 -67.74
#